data_AF-A0A9P6THI5-F1
#
_entry.id   AF-A0A9P6THI5-F1
#
_cell.length_a   1.000
_cell.length_b   1.000
_cell.length_c   1.000
_cell.angle_alpha   90.00
_cell.angle_beta   90.00
_cell.angle_gamma   90.00
#
_symmetry.space_group_name_H-M   'P 1'
#
loop_
_entity.id
_entity.type
_entity.pdbx_description
1 polymer ?
#
loop_
_entity_poly.entity_id
_entity_poly.type
_entity_poly.pdbx_seq_one_letter_code
_entity_poly.pdbx_strand_id
1 'polypeptide(L)'
;KWLMYLDRSYQAPMLSKSKGNFYLYVPVQLLSGNIVVPTHFYMCGEGFHAKCLVVEVRDNTTTLGPPFWMSVPQESPWEGWGSVTVKVKNFSQMYNHIIWKIRSLMNLTRPILYREYWAMAFLISWADGQVICHIPIITSCDDASGNRGKRWNKHLCYVNLAGLPSNISNLDYNIHTLAASNVAGALELAEKITDQLKYVILWCAA
;
A
#
# COMPACT_ATOMS: atom_id res chain seq x y z
N LYS A 1 15.50 -6.70 17.69
CA LYS A 1 14.29 -7.11 18.45
C LYS A 1 13.08 -6.23 18.15
N TRP A 2 13.13 -4.90 18.29
CA TRP A 2 11.97 -4.02 18.06
C TRP A 2 11.30 -4.14 16.69
N LEU A 3 12.09 -4.23 15.61
CA LEU A 3 11.56 -4.28 14.24
C LEU A 3 10.81 -5.58 13.90
N MET A 4 11.13 -6.70 14.57
CA MET A 4 10.52 -8.01 14.31
C MET A 4 9.13 -8.16 14.93
N TYR A 5 8.88 -7.44 16.03
CA TYR A 5 7.61 -7.45 16.77
C TYR A 5 6.82 -6.16 16.59
N LEU A 6 7.28 -5.27 15.70
CA LEU A 6 6.56 -4.05 15.39
C LEU A 6 5.30 -4.43 14.61
N ASP A 7 4.14 -4.17 15.21
CA ASP A 7 2.86 -4.45 14.56
C ASP A 7 2.79 -3.72 13.21
N ARG A 8 2.15 -4.36 12.23
CA ARG A 8 2.06 -3.87 10.85
C ARG A 8 1.49 -2.45 10.75
N SER A 9 0.59 -2.08 11.65
CA SER A 9 0.02 -0.73 11.72
C SER A 9 1.04 0.37 11.99
N TYR A 10 2.19 0.03 12.58
CA TYR A 10 3.28 0.97 12.87
C TYR A 10 4.43 0.90 11.85
N GLN A 11 4.34 0.03 10.85
CA GLN A 11 5.38 -0.10 9.82
C GLN A 11 5.16 0.92 8.71
N ALA A 12 6.24 1.52 8.21
CA ALA A 12 6.16 2.40 7.05
C ALA A 12 5.69 1.59 5.82
N PRO A 13 4.49 1.83 5.29
CA PRO A 13 3.90 0.98 4.24
C PRO A 13 4.58 1.20 2.88
N MET A 14 5.27 2.33 2.74
CA MET A 14 5.87 2.79 1.51
C MET A 14 7.26 3.40 1.79
N LEU A 15 8.16 3.25 0.83
CA LEU A 15 9.42 3.95 0.76
C LEU A 15 9.52 4.66 -0.59
N SER A 16 9.58 6.00 -0.56
CA SER A 16 9.76 6.82 -1.75
C SER A 16 11.24 7.06 -2.06
N LYS A 17 11.63 6.88 -3.33
CA LYS A 17 12.98 7.14 -3.87
C LYS A 17 12.86 7.78 -5.26
N SER A 18 13.97 8.29 -5.79
CA SER A 18 14.01 8.91 -7.12
C SER A 18 13.53 8.00 -8.26
N LYS A 19 13.64 6.67 -8.09
CA LYS A 19 13.17 5.67 -9.04
C LYS A 19 11.68 5.33 -8.93
N GLY A 20 10.99 5.85 -7.91
CA GLY A 20 9.57 5.63 -7.67
C GLY A 20 9.22 5.26 -6.22
N ASN A 21 7.99 4.83 -6.04
CA ASN A 21 7.40 4.49 -4.75
C ASN A 21 7.33 2.97 -4.61
N PHE A 22 8.01 2.45 -3.60
CA PHE A 22 8.04 1.01 -3.31
C PHE A 22 7.18 0.74 -2.09
N TYR A 23 6.34 -0.29 -2.18
CA TYR A 23 5.39 -0.64 -1.12
C TYR A 23 5.75 -1.98 -0.50
N LEU A 24 5.41 -2.12 0.78
CA LEU A 24 5.44 -3.43 1.41
C LEU A 24 4.45 -4.37 0.70
N TYR A 25 4.84 -5.62 0.58
CA TYR A 25 4.09 -6.71 -0.03
C TYR A 25 3.76 -6.57 -1.52
N VAL A 26 4.38 -5.59 -2.19
CA VAL A 26 4.27 -5.39 -3.64
C VAL A 26 5.58 -5.83 -4.31
N PRO A 27 5.56 -6.65 -5.39
CA PRO A 27 6.79 -7.12 -6.02
C PRO A 27 7.67 -5.98 -6.53
N VAL A 28 8.98 -6.16 -6.39
CA VAL A 28 10.00 -5.21 -6.87
C VAL A 28 11.07 -5.99 -7.61
N GLN A 29 11.47 -5.49 -8.77
CA GLN A 29 12.62 -6.02 -9.49
C GLN A 29 13.91 -5.38 -8.97
N LEU A 30 14.89 -6.20 -8.65
CA LEU A 30 16.24 -5.76 -8.29
C LEU A 30 17.07 -5.43 -9.53
N LEU A 31 18.17 -4.70 -9.35
CA LEU A 31 19.15 -4.46 -10.41
C LEU A 31 19.74 -5.76 -10.98
N SER A 32 19.72 -6.85 -10.21
CA SER A 32 20.13 -8.18 -10.69
C SER A 32 19.11 -8.83 -11.63
N GLY A 33 17.92 -8.26 -11.80
CA GLY A 33 16.80 -8.85 -12.52
C GLY A 33 15.89 -9.74 -11.66
N ASN A 34 16.35 -10.15 -10.47
CA ASN A 34 15.55 -10.95 -9.53
C ASN A 34 14.34 -10.17 -9.03
N ILE A 35 13.24 -10.88 -8.79
CA ILE A 35 12.02 -10.31 -8.22
C ILE A 35 11.93 -10.69 -6.75
N VAL A 36 11.65 -9.71 -5.91
CA VAL A 36 11.47 -9.89 -4.47
C VAL A 36 10.23 -9.15 -3.99
N VAL A 37 9.69 -9.54 -2.84
CA VAL A 37 8.57 -8.85 -2.19
C VAL A 37 9.06 -8.23 -0.88
N PRO A 38 9.17 -6.90 -0.76
CA PRO A 38 9.56 -6.24 0.49
C PRO A 38 8.53 -6.52 1.59
N THR A 39 8.98 -6.82 2.80
CA THR A 39 8.10 -7.02 3.96
C THR A 39 8.33 -6.00 5.05
N HIS A 40 9.54 -5.42 5.11
CA HIS A 40 9.86 -4.35 6.05
C HIS A 40 10.85 -3.38 5.40
N PHE A 41 10.69 -2.08 5.65
CA PHE A 41 11.69 -1.06 5.37
C PHE A 41 12.30 -0.58 6.68
N TYR A 42 13.63 -0.40 6.70
CA TYR A 42 14.34 0.08 7.89
C TYR A 42 15.66 0.75 7.52
N MET A 43 16.16 1.58 8.43
CA MET A 43 17.52 2.12 8.34
C MET A 43 18.48 1.22 9.12
N CYS A 44 19.63 0.94 8.52
CA CYS A 44 20.73 0.25 9.17
C CYS A 44 22.04 0.96 8.78
N GLY A 45 22.71 1.55 9.77
CA GLY A 45 23.77 2.54 9.52
C GLY A 45 23.25 3.71 8.69
N GLU A 46 23.99 4.10 7.66
CA GLU A 46 23.65 5.23 6.78
C GLU A 46 22.70 4.86 5.62
N GLY A 47 22.21 3.62 5.56
CA GLY A 47 21.50 3.09 4.40
C GLY A 47 20.09 2.58 4.68
N PHE A 48 19.19 2.81 3.74
CA PHE A 48 17.88 2.14 3.69
C PHE A 48 18.04 0.69 3.22
N HIS A 49 17.47 -0.22 4.00
CA HIS A 49 17.42 -1.63 3.74
C HIS A 49 15.96 -2.09 3.72
N ALA A 50 15.73 -3.16 2.98
CA ALA A 50 14.47 -3.87 2.96
C ALA A 50 14.71 -5.31 3.36
N LYS A 51 13.87 -5.85 4.24
CA LYS A 51 13.73 -7.29 4.38
C LYS A 51 12.76 -7.72 3.29
N CYS A 52 13.12 -8.73 2.51
CA CYS A 52 12.36 -9.14 1.35
C CYS A 52 12.21 -10.66 1.31
N LEU A 53 11.07 -11.11 0.81
CA LEU A 53 10.86 -12.51 0.45
C LEU A 53 11.32 -12.71 -1.00
N VAL A 54 12.09 -13.77 -1.23
CA VAL A 54 12.48 -14.16 -2.58
C VAL A 54 11.26 -14.76 -3.27
N VAL A 55 10.98 -14.28 -4.47
CA VAL A 55 9.87 -14.78 -5.29
C VAL A 55 10.42 -15.71 -6.35
N GLU A 56 9.86 -16.91 -6.44
CA GLU A 56 10.06 -17.75 -7.61
C GLU A 56 8.89 -17.57 -8.58
N VAL A 57 9.21 -17.10 -9.78
CA VAL A 57 8.26 -17.05 -10.90
C VAL A 57 8.40 -18.36 -11.66
N ARG A 58 7.33 -19.16 -11.69
CA ARG A 58 7.31 -20.45 -12.39
C ARG A 58 6.29 -20.42 -13.52
N ASP A 59 6.64 -21.06 -14.64
CA ASP A 59 5.71 -21.28 -15.75
C ASP A 59 4.59 -22.22 -15.29
N ASN A 60 3.34 -21.88 -15.60
CA ASN A 60 2.22 -22.78 -15.39
C ASN A 60 2.10 -23.67 -16.63
N THR A 61 2.42 -24.94 -16.48
CA THR A 61 2.34 -25.94 -17.56
C THR A 61 0.93 -26.48 -17.76
N THR A 62 -0.01 -26.11 -16.88
CA THR A 62 -1.42 -26.54 -16.95
C THR A 62 -2.21 -25.64 -17.89
N THR A 63 -3.05 -26.21 -18.76
CA THR A 63 -3.95 -25.45 -19.67
C THR A 63 -5.06 -24.69 -18.95
N LEU A 64 -5.27 -24.96 -17.66
CA LEU A 64 -6.23 -24.29 -16.80
C LEU A 64 -5.47 -23.38 -15.82
N GLY A 65 -5.47 -22.07 -16.09
CA GLY A 65 -4.92 -21.05 -15.19
C GLY A 65 -4.04 -20.00 -15.88
N PRO A 66 -3.52 -19.02 -15.11
CA PRO A 66 -2.60 -18.02 -15.64
C PRO A 66 -1.29 -18.69 -16.09
N PRO A 67 -0.59 -18.18 -17.12
CA PRO A 67 0.59 -18.82 -17.69
C PRO A 67 1.81 -18.83 -16.76
N PHE A 68 1.78 -18.09 -15.65
CA PHE A 68 2.83 -18.08 -14.63
C PHE A 68 2.20 -17.93 -13.25
N TRP A 69 2.91 -18.39 -12.21
CA TRP A 69 2.54 -18.16 -10.83
C TRP A 69 3.78 -17.79 -10.00
N MET A 70 3.55 -17.03 -8.93
CA MET A 70 4.57 -16.61 -7.98
C MET A 70 4.35 -17.32 -6.65
N SER A 71 5.37 -18.00 -6.14
CA SER A 71 5.38 -18.52 -4.78
C SER A 71 6.05 -17.54 -3.85
N VAL A 72 5.45 -17.35 -2.68
CA VAL A 72 6.07 -16.62 -1.58
C VAL A 72 6.14 -17.55 -0.37
N PRO A 73 7.32 -17.70 0.27
CA PRO A 73 7.49 -18.61 1.41
C PRO A 73 6.48 -18.34 2.53
N GLN A 74 6.01 -19.42 3.17
CA GLN A 74 5.04 -19.40 4.28
C GLN A 74 5.65 -18.83 5.57
N GLU A 75 6.96 -18.91 5.73
CA GLU A 75 7.67 -18.63 6.98
C GLU A 75 7.75 -17.15 7.36
N SER A 76 8.08 -16.89 8.62
CA SER A 76 8.35 -15.56 9.17
C SER A 76 9.25 -14.77 8.21
N PRO A 77 8.85 -13.55 7.79
CA PRO A 77 9.68 -12.72 6.93
C PRO A 77 11.04 -12.36 7.52
N TRP A 78 11.27 -12.60 8.82
CA TRP A 78 12.53 -12.27 9.48
C TRP A 78 13.49 -13.46 9.58
N GLU A 79 12.98 -14.62 9.95
CA GLU A 79 13.78 -15.80 10.31
C GLU A 79 13.66 -16.96 9.31
N GLY A 80 12.77 -16.84 8.32
CA GLY A 80 12.54 -17.90 7.34
C GLY A 80 13.63 -18.01 6.26
N TRP A 81 13.80 -19.23 5.75
CA TRP A 81 14.84 -19.61 4.77
C TRP A 81 14.71 -18.86 3.43
N GLY A 82 13.53 -18.30 3.14
CA GLY A 82 13.25 -17.53 1.92
C GLY A 82 13.36 -16.00 2.07
N SER A 83 13.93 -15.50 3.17
CA SER A 83 14.04 -14.07 3.45
C SER A 83 15.45 -13.51 3.28
N VAL A 84 15.59 -12.50 2.42
CA VAL A 84 16.84 -11.81 2.13
C VAL A 84 16.80 -10.36 2.58
N THR A 85 17.96 -9.82 2.97
CA THR A 85 18.11 -8.38 3.21
C THR A 85 18.70 -7.72 1.97
N VAL A 86 18.00 -6.74 1.43
CA VAL A 86 18.40 -6.01 0.22
C VAL A 86 18.60 -4.54 0.56
N LYS A 87 19.71 -3.95 0.09
CA LYS A 87 19.88 -2.49 0.11
C LYS A 87 18.89 -1.88 -0.88
N VAL A 88 18.08 -0.92 -0.45
CA VAL A 88 17.04 -0.29 -1.30
C VAL A 88 17.63 0.32 -2.57
N LYS A 89 18.89 0.76 -2.55
CA LYS A 89 19.59 1.25 -3.76
C LYS A 89 19.62 0.22 -4.91
N ASN A 90 19.51 -1.07 -4.58
CA ASN A 90 19.47 -2.16 -5.54
C ASN A 90 18.07 -2.40 -6.10
N PHE A 91 17.04 -1.65 -5.69
CA PHE A 91 15.74 -1.68 -6.35
C PHE A 91 15.86 -1.01 -7.72
N SER A 92 15.28 -1.65 -8.73
CA SER A 92 15.32 -1.25 -10.13
C SER A 92 13.96 -0.77 -10.60
N GLN A 93 12.96 -1.65 -10.62
CA GLN A 93 11.65 -1.36 -11.17
C GLN A 93 10.51 -1.66 -10.20
N MET A 94 9.52 -0.78 -10.22
CA MET A 94 8.23 -0.97 -9.54
C MET A 94 7.41 -2.04 -10.25
N TYR A 95 6.52 -2.71 -9.52
CA TYR A 95 5.70 -3.83 -10.01
C TYR A 95 5.04 -3.59 -11.37
N ASN A 96 4.45 -2.41 -11.58
CA ASN A 96 3.77 -2.02 -12.81
C ASN A 96 4.69 -1.87 -14.03
N HIS A 97 6.00 -1.75 -13.82
CA HIS A 97 6.99 -1.62 -14.87
C HIS A 97 7.75 -2.93 -15.14
N ILE A 98 7.65 -3.93 -14.26
CA ILE A 98 8.39 -5.19 -14.43
C ILE A 98 7.88 -5.93 -15.66
N ILE A 99 8.77 -6.16 -16.63
CA ILE A 99 8.51 -7.00 -17.80
C ILE A 99 9.15 -8.36 -17.56
N TRP A 100 8.36 -9.43 -17.65
CA TRP A 100 8.83 -10.81 -17.59
C TRP A 100 8.66 -11.50 -18.94
N LYS A 101 9.77 -11.94 -19.52
CA LYS A 101 9.88 -12.43 -20.91
C LYS A 101 9.39 -11.38 -21.92
N ILE A 102 8.08 -11.29 -22.15
CA ILE A 102 7.44 -10.37 -23.12
C ILE A 102 6.14 -9.73 -22.61
N ARG A 103 5.77 -9.94 -21.34
CA ARG A 103 4.52 -9.42 -20.76
C ARG A 103 4.80 -8.68 -19.46
N SER A 104 3.97 -7.68 -19.15
CA SER A 104 3.99 -7.03 -17.84
C SER A 104 3.68 -8.07 -16.77
N LEU A 105 4.50 -8.12 -15.72
CA LEU A 105 4.30 -9.04 -14.59
C LEU A 105 2.94 -8.80 -13.94
N MET A 106 2.49 -7.54 -13.89
CA MET A 106 1.17 -7.13 -13.43
C MET A 106 0.02 -7.75 -14.23
N ASN A 107 0.23 -8.17 -15.48
CA ASN A 107 -0.79 -8.85 -16.30
C ASN A 107 -0.67 -10.38 -16.24
N LEU A 108 0.41 -10.91 -15.68
CA LEU A 108 0.70 -12.34 -15.65
C LEU A 108 0.21 -13.03 -14.38
N THR A 109 0.09 -12.30 -13.28
CA THR A 109 -0.03 -12.87 -11.94
C THR A 109 -1.43 -12.70 -11.36
N ARG A 110 -2.46 -13.27 -12.00
CA ARG A 110 -3.73 -13.51 -11.30
C ARG A 110 -3.56 -14.61 -10.24
N PRO A 111 -4.28 -14.52 -9.12
CA PRO A 111 -3.71 -13.92 -7.92
C PRO A 111 -2.41 -14.62 -7.53
N ILE A 112 -1.43 -13.86 -7.03
CA ILE A 112 -0.36 -14.44 -6.22
C ILE A 112 -1.07 -15.24 -5.13
N LEU A 113 -1.04 -16.58 -5.23
CA LEU A 113 -1.55 -17.46 -4.21
C LEU A 113 -0.60 -17.33 -3.02
N TYR A 114 -0.72 -16.22 -2.29
CA TYR A 114 -0.37 -16.18 -0.89
C TYR A 114 -1.32 -17.17 -0.23
N ARG A 115 -0.96 -18.46 -0.24
CA ARG A 115 -1.84 -19.56 0.17
C ARG A 115 -2.46 -19.34 1.55
N GLU A 116 -1.85 -18.50 2.41
CA GLU A 116 -2.32 -18.31 3.78
C GLU A 116 -2.29 -16.87 4.33
N TYR A 117 -1.75 -15.88 3.61
CA TYR A 117 -1.73 -14.49 4.09
C TYR A 117 -2.88 -13.67 3.49
N TRP A 118 -4.11 -14.00 3.88
CA TRP A 118 -5.33 -13.27 3.52
C TRP A 118 -5.29 -11.77 3.88
N ALA A 119 -4.40 -11.39 4.81
CA ALA A 119 -4.18 -9.99 5.21
C ALA A 119 -3.25 -9.19 4.26
N MET A 120 -2.62 -9.83 3.26
CA MET A 120 -1.66 -9.18 2.34
C MET A 120 -2.32 -8.53 1.11
N ALA A 121 -3.64 -8.58 1.02
CA ALA A 121 -4.45 -8.01 -0.07
C ALA A 121 -4.71 -6.49 0.06
N PHE A 122 -4.14 -5.80 1.05
CA PHE A 122 -4.62 -4.46 1.39
C PHE A 122 -4.18 -3.33 0.44
N LEU A 123 -3.11 -3.51 -0.34
CA LEU A 123 -2.64 -2.50 -1.30
C LEU A 123 -2.87 -2.89 -2.76
N ILE A 124 -3.01 -4.18 -3.06
CA ILE A 124 -3.30 -4.65 -4.41
C ILE A 124 -4.33 -5.78 -4.35
N SER A 125 -5.45 -5.61 -5.03
CA SER A 125 -6.48 -6.63 -5.26
C SER A 125 -6.76 -6.79 -6.75
N TRP A 126 -7.73 -7.64 -7.10
CA TRP A 126 -8.08 -7.94 -8.49
C TRP A 126 -9.60 -8.03 -8.64
N ALA A 127 -10.14 -7.39 -9.66
CA ALA A 127 -11.53 -7.55 -10.09
C ALA A 127 -11.59 -7.62 -11.62
N ASP A 128 -12.38 -8.54 -12.15
CA ASP A 128 -12.54 -8.80 -13.60
C ASP A 128 -11.21 -8.87 -14.40
N GLY A 129 -10.15 -9.35 -13.76
CA GLY A 129 -8.83 -9.44 -14.38
C GLY A 129 -8.00 -8.19 -14.42
N GLN A 130 -8.50 -7.10 -13.88
CA GLN A 130 -7.75 -5.88 -13.68
C GLN A 130 -7.13 -5.86 -12.29
N VAL A 131 -5.98 -5.20 -12.19
CA VAL A 131 -5.29 -4.95 -10.93
C VAL A 131 -5.87 -3.71 -10.30
N ILE A 132 -6.35 -3.82 -9.07
CA ILE A 132 -6.81 -2.70 -8.26
C ILE A 132 -5.70 -2.34 -7.28
N CYS A 133 -5.23 -1.09 -7.30
CA CYS A 133 -4.31 -0.56 -6.30
C CYS A 133 -5.10 0.21 -5.25
N HIS A 134 -5.08 -0.23 -4.00
CA HIS A 134 -5.72 0.50 -2.92
C HIS A 134 -4.84 1.67 -2.47
N ILE A 135 -5.42 2.86 -2.45
CA ILE A 135 -4.78 4.07 -1.96
C ILE A 135 -5.34 4.36 -0.57
N PRO A 136 -4.58 4.13 0.52
CA PRO A 136 -5.09 4.39 1.86
C PRO A 136 -5.19 5.90 2.07
N ILE A 137 -6.34 6.34 2.57
CA ILE A 137 -6.61 7.73 2.94
C ILE A 137 -6.83 7.82 4.44
N ILE A 138 -6.41 8.93 5.04
CA ILE A 138 -6.76 9.31 6.41
C ILE A 138 -7.72 10.47 6.31
N THR A 139 -8.87 10.35 6.96
CA THR A 139 -9.80 11.46 7.15
C THR A 139 -9.74 11.94 8.59
N SER A 140 -9.82 13.26 8.76
CA SER A 140 -9.90 13.89 10.08
C SER A 140 -10.95 14.99 10.02
N CYS A 141 -11.75 15.12 11.06
CA CYS A 141 -12.71 16.21 11.18
C CYS A 141 -12.36 17.02 12.42
N ASP A 142 -12.19 18.32 12.23
CA ASP A 142 -11.88 19.22 13.31
C ASP A 142 -13.15 19.58 14.11
N ASP A 143 -13.08 19.33 15.41
CA ASP A 143 -14.06 19.76 16.42
C ASP A 143 -13.33 20.52 17.56
N ALA A 144 -12.20 21.17 17.28
CA ALA A 144 -11.30 21.73 18.28
C ALA A 144 -11.78 23.03 18.93
N SER A 145 -12.93 23.58 18.55
CA SER A 145 -13.44 24.74 19.27
C SER A 145 -14.25 24.29 20.48
N GLY A 146 -13.64 24.20 21.66
CA GLY A 146 -14.34 24.14 22.96
C GLY A 146 -15.23 25.38 23.25
N ASN A 147 -15.51 26.18 22.22
CA ASN A 147 -16.27 27.41 22.26
C ASN A 147 -17.75 27.09 21.97
N ARG A 148 -18.62 27.36 22.94
CA ARG A 148 -20.07 27.05 22.85
C ARG A 148 -20.81 27.90 21.81
N GLY A 149 -20.19 28.97 21.30
CA GLY A 149 -20.73 29.83 20.25
C GLY A 149 -20.51 29.26 18.84
N LYS A 150 -21.34 28.30 18.42
CA LYS A 150 -21.22 27.59 17.13
C LYS A 150 -21.54 28.40 15.87
N ARG A 151 -21.94 29.67 15.97
CA ARG A 151 -22.46 30.44 14.82
C ARG A 151 -21.39 30.76 13.75
N TRP A 152 -20.11 30.68 14.12
CA TRP A 152 -18.97 31.03 13.24
C TRP A 152 -17.93 29.92 13.08
N ASN A 153 -18.09 28.77 13.75
CA ASN A 153 -17.15 27.66 13.65
C ASN A 153 -17.64 26.69 12.59
N LYS A 154 -16.90 26.61 11.47
CA LYS A 154 -17.13 25.59 10.46
C LYS A 154 -16.48 24.31 10.95
N HIS A 155 -17.25 23.22 11.05
CA HIS A 155 -16.69 21.88 11.14
C HIS A 155 -16.07 21.56 9.79
N LEU A 156 -14.77 21.29 9.77
CA LEU A 156 -13.99 21.01 8.57
C LEU A 156 -13.53 19.56 8.62
N CYS A 157 -13.85 18.81 7.58
CA CYS A 157 -13.33 17.47 7.37
C CYS A 157 -12.28 17.50 6.25
N TYR A 158 -11.11 16.94 6.56
CA TYR A 158 -9.94 16.89 5.69
C TYR A 158 -9.62 15.45 5.33
N VAL A 159 -8.98 15.27 4.17
CA VAL A 159 -8.39 14.01 3.74
C VAL A 159 -6.93 14.19 3.39
N ASN A 160 -6.14 13.17 3.70
CA ASN A 160 -4.74 13.06 3.32
C ASN A 160 -4.43 11.63 2.86
N LEU A 161 -3.36 11.44 2.09
CA LEU A 161 -2.86 10.13 1.73
C LEU A 161 -2.11 9.53 2.94
N ALA A 162 -2.59 8.38 3.43
CA ALA A 162 -2.06 7.74 4.65
C ALA A 162 -0.60 7.31 4.53
N GLY A 163 -0.09 7.15 3.30
CA GLY A 163 1.26 6.67 3.02
C GLY A 163 2.34 7.76 3.01
N LEU A 164 2.00 9.04 3.13
CA LEU A 164 2.97 10.12 3.03
C LEU A 164 3.81 10.27 4.32
N PRO A 165 5.14 10.51 4.21
CA PRO A 165 5.96 10.92 5.34
C PRO A 165 5.41 12.19 6.00
N SER A 166 5.53 12.33 7.33
CA SER A 166 4.92 13.43 8.10
C SER A 166 5.29 14.84 7.60
N ASN A 167 6.54 15.03 7.19
CA ASN A 167 7.03 16.30 6.63
C ASN A 167 6.42 16.63 5.26
N ILE A 168 5.90 15.63 4.55
CA ILE A 168 5.22 15.79 3.26
C ILE A 168 3.70 15.86 3.48
N SER A 169 3.13 14.99 4.33
CA SER A 169 1.70 14.96 4.62
C SER A 169 1.20 16.30 5.17
N ASN A 170 2.03 17.01 5.95
CA ASN A 170 1.66 18.28 6.55
C ASN A 170 1.76 19.49 5.60
N LEU A 171 2.15 19.28 4.34
CA LEU A 171 2.16 20.35 3.34
C LEU A 171 0.73 20.61 2.86
N ASP A 172 0.32 21.88 2.79
CA ASP A 172 -1.06 22.29 2.51
C ASP A 172 -1.64 21.65 1.23
N TYR A 173 -0.81 21.42 0.22
CA TYR A 173 -1.25 20.82 -1.04
C TYR A 173 -1.57 19.31 -0.96
N ASN A 174 -1.18 18.63 0.12
CA ASN A 174 -1.54 17.22 0.39
C ASN A 174 -2.74 17.07 1.33
N ILE A 175 -3.25 18.18 1.88
CA ILE A 175 -4.41 18.20 2.77
C ILE A 175 -5.59 18.77 2.00
N HIS A 176 -6.58 17.94 1.70
CA HIS A 176 -7.74 18.37 0.92
C HIS A 176 -8.98 18.46 1.80
N THR A 177 -9.74 19.55 1.69
CA THR A 177 -11.04 19.66 2.35
C THR A 177 -12.05 18.78 1.63
N LEU A 178 -12.63 17.82 2.34
CA LEU A 178 -13.72 16.97 1.85
C LEU A 178 -15.09 17.63 2.05
N ALA A 179 -15.31 18.20 3.22
CA ALA A 179 -16.59 18.78 3.59
C ALA A 179 -16.42 19.90 4.62
N ALA A 180 -17.35 20.84 4.59
CA ALA A 180 -17.45 21.92 5.56
C ALA A 180 -18.92 22.13 5.92
N SER A 181 -19.24 22.22 7.21
CA SER A 181 -20.59 22.59 7.65
C SER A 181 -20.58 23.42 8.91
N ASN A 182 -21.51 24.37 8.98
CA ASN A 182 -21.81 25.18 10.16
C ASN A 182 -23.02 24.65 10.95
N VAL A 183 -23.69 23.62 10.44
CA VAL A 183 -24.89 23.03 11.05
C VAL A 183 -24.63 21.58 11.45
N ALA A 184 -23.99 20.81 10.57
CA ALA A 184 -23.73 19.40 10.76
C ALA A 184 -22.46 19.20 11.61
N GLY A 185 -22.56 18.33 12.62
CA GLY A 185 -21.43 17.95 13.46
C GLY A 185 -20.45 17.02 12.74
N ALA A 186 -19.28 16.78 13.34
CA ALA A 186 -18.23 15.93 12.77
C ALA A 186 -18.73 14.51 12.42
N LEU A 187 -19.56 13.89 13.27
CA LEU A 187 -20.10 12.55 13.02
C LEU A 187 -21.11 12.52 11.86
N GLU A 188 -21.95 13.54 11.74
CA GLU A 188 -22.93 13.65 10.65
C GLU A 188 -22.22 13.87 9.30
N LEU A 189 -21.16 14.67 9.29
CA LEU A 189 -20.28 14.83 8.12
C LEU A 189 -19.58 13.51 7.77
N ALA A 190 -19.05 12.80 8.76
CA ALA A 190 -18.38 11.51 8.55
C ALA A 190 -19.33 10.43 7.98
N GLU A 191 -20.59 10.40 8.45
CA GLU A 191 -21.62 9.51 7.93
C GLU A 191 -21.86 9.77 6.43
N LYS A 192 -22.08 11.05 6.04
CA LYS A 192 -22.29 11.41 4.64
C LYS A 192 -21.08 11.13 3.76
N ILE A 193 -19.87 11.38 4.25
CA ILE A 193 -18.63 11.01 3.53
C ILE A 193 -18.57 9.50 3.32
N THR A 194 -18.91 8.70 4.33
CA THR A 194 -18.91 7.23 4.23
C THR A 194 -19.90 6.74 3.18
N ASP A 195 -21.10 7.32 3.11
CA ASP A 195 -22.09 6.97 2.09
C ASP A 195 -21.62 7.31 0.67
N GLN A 196 -21.00 8.48 0.50
CA GLN A 196 -20.42 8.89 -0.80
C GLN A 196 -19.28 7.95 -1.22
N LEU A 197 -18.40 7.57 -0.29
CA LEU A 197 -17.32 6.63 -0.56
C LEU A 197 -17.87 5.25 -0.98
N LYS A 198 -18.92 4.75 -0.33
CA LYS A 198 -19.59 3.50 -0.73
C LYS A 198 -20.13 3.59 -2.16
N TYR A 199 -20.72 4.72 -2.54
CA TYR A 199 -21.21 4.94 -3.91
C TYR A 199 -20.09 4.91 -4.95
N VAL A 200 -18.96 5.58 -4.67
CA VAL A 200 -17.77 5.55 -5.55
C VAL A 200 -17.20 4.14 -5.69
N ILE A 201 -17.11 3.40 -4.58
CA ILE A 201 -16.60 2.01 -4.58
C ILE A 201 -17.47 1.10 -5.45
N LEU A 202 -18.80 1.24 -5.37
CA LEU A 202 -19.74 0.45 -6.17
C LEU A 202 -19.61 0.74 -7.67
N TRP A 203 -19.32 1.99 -8.05
CA TRP A 203 -19.09 2.37 -9.44
C TRP A 203 -17.75 1.87 -10.00
N CYS A 204 -16.70 1.83 -9.18
CA CYS A 204 -15.41 1.29 -9.61
C CYS A 204 -15.39 -0.25 -9.71
N ALA A 205 -16.39 -0.92 -9.14
CA ALA A 205 -16.52 -2.38 -9.15
C ALA A 205 -17.44 -2.92 -10.26
N ALA A 206 -18.10 -2.03 -11.01
CA ALA A 206 -18.96 -2.34 -12.16
C ALA A 206 -18.21 -2.12 -13.48
#